data_AF-A0A4Q9HMM3-F1
#
_entry.id   AF-A0A4Q9HMM3-F1
#
_cell.length_a   1.000
_cell.length_b   1.000
_cell.length_c   1.000
_cell.angle_alpha   90.00
_cell.angle_beta   90.00
_cell.angle_gamma   90.00
#
_symmetry.space_group_name_H-M   'P 1'
#
loop_
_entity.id
_entity.type
_entity.pdbx_description
1 polymer ?
#
loop_
_entity_poly.entity_id
_entity_poly.type
_entity_poly.pdbx_seq_one_letter_code
_entity_poly.pdbx_strand_id
1 'polypeptide(L)'
;MRTKARPVSPPRPPIPKNPNRGKHPKPAPNRPVPKPDWDPGGGQWKPGDGWNVVLGALHMVEMLGDTQYTPDALDDPTVHPIPENNPGGKNDGRLREDNQCDIGPGTSATGHAVYLPRERYYDSFEGSEQCRATGVYALLDKSDYNPGRKAPGSNTNDSTQPPGLREIEAQRHDSANGHLIPAATMGSGIDLRNLVAEYQKTNSPYLSAGVESDIRKAIKADKHLELSIIPHYDRKESGIPTRIEYNYSVLEDGIRKHCVIRQSPTGGTTTGSANCPRR
;
A
#
# COMPACT_ATOMS: atom_id res chain seq x y z
N MET A 1 -66.25 -5.19 -11.92
CA MET A 1 -64.98 -5.31 -12.64
C MET A 1 -64.15 -4.05 -12.38
N ARG A 2 -63.03 -4.14 -11.65
CA ARG A 2 -62.15 -3.00 -11.33
C ARG A 2 -61.00 -2.95 -12.34
N THR A 3 -60.91 -1.87 -13.11
CA THR A 3 -59.80 -1.57 -14.03
C THR A 3 -58.57 -1.14 -13.23
N LYS A 4 -57.45 -1.87 -13.37
CA LYS A 4 -56.14 -1.49 -12.80
C LYS A 4 -55.55 -0.33 -13.63
N ALA A 5 -55.28 0.80 -12.98
CA ALA A 5 -54.52 1.89 -13.59
C ALA A 5 -53.06 1.47 -13.81
N ARG A 6 -52.50 1.79 -14.98
CA ARG A 6 -51.08 1.56 -15.31
C ARG A 6 -50.19 2.56 -14.54
N PRO A 7 -49.02 2.14 -14.02
CA PRO A 7 -48.06 3.07 -13.44
C PRO A 7 -47.49 3.99 -14.53
N VAL A 8 -47.48 5.30 -14.28
CA VAL A 8 -46.82 6.29 -15.13
C VAL A 8 -45.33 6.26 -14.80
N SER A 9 -44.49 5.86 -15.76
CA SER A 9 -43.04 5.92 -15.59
C SER A 9 -42.56 7.38 -15.53
N PRO A 10 -41.64 7.74 -14.62
CA PRO A 10 -41.05 9.07 -14.61
C PRO A 10 -40.29 9.34 -15.92
N PRO A 11 -40.26 10.61 -16.38
CA PRO A 11 -39.53 11.00 -17.58
C PRO A 11 -38.04 10.66 -17.41
N ARG A 12 -37.40 10.22 -18.50
CA ARG A 12 -35.97 9.92 -18.48
C ARG A 12 -35.18 11.15 -17.99
N PRO A 13 -34.16 10.95 -17.13
CA PRO A 13 -33.28 12.02 -16.74
C PRO A 13 -32.70 12.73 -17.98
N PRO A 14 -32.51 14.06 -17.92
CA PRO A 14 -31.79 14.77 -18.97
C PRO A 14 -30.42 14.12 -19.15
N ILE A 15 -30.10 13.74 -20.39
CA ILE A 15 -28.77 13.24 -20.72
C ILE A 15 -27.77 14.36 -20.39
N PRO A 16 -26.71 14.10 -19.59
CA PRO A 16 -25.69 15.12 -19.32
C PRO A 16 -25.13 15.61 -20.66
N LYS A 17 -25.23 16.93 -20.89
CA LYS A 17 -24.67 17.57 -22.09
C LYS A 17 -23.14 17.54 -21.97
N ASN A 18 -22.51 16.48 -22.49
CA ASN A 18 -21.06 16.50 -22.72
C ASN A 18 -20.76 17.55 -23.79
N PRO A 19 -20.01 18.63 -23.48
CA PRO A 19 -19.67 19.69 -24.43
C PRO A 19 -18.88 19.19 -25.66
N ASN A 20 -18.33 17.98 -25.62
CA ASN A 20 -17.54 17.37 -26.70
C ASN A 20 -18.32 16.37 -27.58
N ARG A 21 -19.65 16.28 -27.46
CA ARG A 21 -20.48 15.38 -28.29
C ARG A 21 -21.08 16.12 -29.49
N GLY A 22 -20.30 16.26 -30.56
CA GLY A 22 -20.71 16.87 -31.83
C GLY A 22 -19.69 16.64 -32.96
N LYS A 23 -20.03 17.01 -34.21
CA LYS A 23 -19.17 16.82 -35.40
C LYS A 23 -17.82 17.56 -35.35
N HIS A 24 -17.64 18.47 -34.39
CA HIS A 24 -16.42 19.24 -34.19
C HIS A 24 -16.07 19.27 -32.68
N PRO A 25 -15.57 18.17 -32.10
CA PRO A 25 -15.06 18.19 -30.73
C PRO A 25 -13.87 19.14 -30.68
N LYS A 26 -13.82 20.03 -29.68
CA LYS A 26 -12.59 20.79 -29.41
C LYS A 26 -11.52 19.78 -28.97
N PRO A 27 -10.39 19.66 -29.67
CA PRO A 27 -9.30 18.81 -29.22
C PRO A 27 -8.92 19.21 -27.79
N ALA A 28 -8.72 18.22 -26.92
CA ALA A 28 -8.13 18.50 -25.62
C ALA A 28 -6.80 19.25 -25.85
N PRO A 29 -6.49 20.28 -25.06
CA PRO A 29 -5.20 20.96 -25.16
C PRO A 29 -4.09 19.90 -25.11
N ASN A 30 -3.11 19.99 -26.03
CA ASN A 30 -1.93 19.13 -25.97
C ASN A 30 -1.24 19.38 -24.64
N ARG A 31 -1.44 18.47 -23.68
CA ARG A 31 -0.65 18.45 -22.46
C ARG A 31 0.75 18.00 -22.87
N PRO A 32 1.82 18.72 -22.47
CA PRO A 32 3.16 18.20 -22.64
C PRO A 32 3.22 16.81 -22.00
N VAL A 33 3.86 15.87 -22.68
CA VAL A 33 4.14 14.54 -22.11
C VAL A 33 4.82 14.79 -20.77
N PRO A 34 4.31 14.24 -19.64
CA PRO A 34 4.98 14.35 -18.36
C PRO A 34 6.41 13.85 -18.56
N LYS A 35 7.36 14.78 -18.51
CA LYS A 35 8.77 14.43 -18.44
C LYS A 35 9.02 14.13 -16.97
N PRO A 36 9.36 12.89 -16.60
CA PRO A 36 10.02 12.68 -15.33
C PRO A 36 11.24 13.59 -15.31
N ASP A 37 11.36 14.43 -14.28
CA ASP A 37 12.57 15.20 -14.04
C ASP A 37 13.64 14.23 -13.50
N TRP A 38 14.21 13.43 -14.39
CA TRP A 38 15.22 12.43 -14.09
C TRP A 38 16.43 12.65 -14.99
N ASP A 39 17.58 12.91 -14.36
CA ASP A 39 18.90 12.94 -15.00
C ASP A 39 19.61 11.57 -14.77
N PRO A 40 19.81 10.76 -15.81
CA PRO A 40 20.58 9.50 -15.74
C PRO A 40 22.04 9.66 -15.32
N GLY A 41 22.57 10.89 -15.28
CA GLY A 41 24.01 11.16 -15.39
C GLY A 41 24.79 11.51 -14.13
N GLY A 42 24.20 11.59 -12.93
CA GLY A 42 25.03 11.92 -11.75
C GLY A 42 24.37 12.37 -10.44
N GLY A 43 23.05 12.30 -10.32
CA GLY A 43 22.38 12.66 -9.06
C GLY A 43 22.30 11.47 -8.11
N GLN A 44 23.19 11.38 -7.11
CA GLN A 44 22.95 10.53 -5.94
C GLN A 44 21.67 11.02 -5.25
N TRP A 45 20.69 10.12 -5.11
CA TRP A 45 19.49 10.34 -4.31
C TRP A 45 19.88 10.85 -2.92
N LYS A 46 19.39 12.04 -2.54
CA LYS A 46 19.56 12.55 -1.18
C LYS A 46 18.41 12.06 -0.31
N PRO A 47 18.68 11.74 0.98
CA PRO A 47 17.61 11.50 1.95
C PRO A 47 16.66 12.71 1.96
N GLY A 48 15.46 12.55 1.42
CA GLY A 48 14.57 13.69 1.13
C GLY A 48 13.91 13.63 -0.25
N ASP A 49 14.62 13.17 -1.28
CA ASP A 49 14.14 13.20 -2.68
C ASP A 49 12.95 12.27 -2.90
N GLY A 50 12.83 11.21 -2.08
CA GLY A 50 11.66 10.33 -2.03
C GLY A 50 10.39 11.07 -1.64
N TRP A 51 10.48 12.13 -0.83
CA TRP A 51 9.33 12.99 -0.52
C TRP A 51 8.90 13.83 -1.70
N ASN A 52 9.79 14.28 -2.58
CA ASN A 52 9.39 15.04 -3.76
C ASN A 52 8.68 14.15 -4.80
N VAL A 53 9.05 12.86 -4.88
CA VAL A 53 8.37 11.87 -5.72
C VAL A 53 7.07 11.36 -5.07
N VAL A 54 7.04 11.20 -3.74
CA VAL A 54 5.84 10.79 -2.97
C VAL A 54 4.88 11.95 -2.72
N LEU A 55 5.31 13.21 -2.70
CA LEU A 55 4.45 14.41 -2.84
C LEU A 55 4.09 14.65 -4.31
N GLY A 56 4.82 14.03 -5.24
CA GLY A 56 4.34 13.64 -6.57
C GLY A 56 3.16 12.67 -6.51
N ALA A 57 2.77 12.15 -5.34
CA ALA A 57 1.37 11.88 -5.02
C ALA A 57 0.58 13.20 -4.91
N LEU A 58 0.62 14.00 -5.99
CA LEU A 58 -0.43 14.92 -6.40
C LEU A 58 -1.82 14.24 -6.46
N HIS A 59 -1.88 12.92 -6.28
CA HIS A 59 -3.09 12.15 -5.97
C HIS A 59 -3.59 12.26 -4.52
N MET A 60 -2.78 12.72 -3.56
CA MET A 60 -3.28 13.08 -2.22
C MET A 60 -4.27 14.26 -2.29
N VAL A 61 -4.34 14.99 -3.41
CA VAL A 61 -5.29 16.08 -3.68
C VAL A 61 -6.62 15.59 -4.28
N GLU A 62 -6.72 14.38 -4.84
CA GLU A 62 -8.05 13.78 -5.12
C GLU A 62 -8.79 13.40 -3.82
N MET A 63 -8.06 13.33 -2.69
CA MET A 63 -8.61 12.91 -1.40
C MET A 63 -9.37 14.00 -0.61
N LEU A 64 -9.49 15.25 -1.09
CA LEU A 64 -10.18 16.32 -0.33
C LEU A 64 -11.25 17.13 -1.08
N GLY A 65 -11.55 16.80 -2.34
CA GLY A 65 -12.76 17.31 -3.02
C GLY A 65 -12.62 18.67 -3.70
N ASP A 66 -12.78 18.65 -5.02
CA ASP A 66 -13.30 19.71 -5.88
C ASP A 66 -12.79 21.15 -5.65
N THR A 67 -11.49 21.39 -5.78
CA THR A 67 -10.97 22.70 -6.21
C THR A 67 -9.79 22.54 -7.18
N GLN A 68 -9.82 23.32 -8.26
CA GLN A 68 -8.83 23.32 -9.33
C GLN A 68 -7.44 23.69 -8.79
N TYR A 69 -6.50 22.75 -8.89
CA TYR A 69 -5.08 22.99 -8.63
C TYR A 69 -4.48 23.86 -9.75
N THR A 70 -4.11 25.09 -9.44
CA THR A 70 -3.31 25.97 -10.31
C THR A 70 -1.91 26.13 -9.71
N PRO A 71 -0.83 25.74 -10.42
CA PRO A 71 0.55 25.78 -9.92
C PRO A 71 1.04 27.16 -9.46
N ASP A 72 0.38 28.24 -9.90
CA ASP A 72 0.82 29.62 -9.65
C ASP A 72 0.41 30.17 -8.27
N ALA A 73 -0.15 29.33 -7.38
CA ALA A 73 -0.63 29.75 -6.05
C ALA A 73 0.26 29.29 -4.88
N LEU A 74 1.43 28.70 -5.13
CA LEU A 74 2.33 28.16 -4.10
C LEU A 74 3.47 29.11 -3.70
N ASP A 75 3.16 30.40 -3.50
CA ASP A 75 4.09 31.38 -2.91
C ASP A 75 3.96 31.49 -1.37
N ASP A 76 3.20 30.60 -0.72
CA ASP A 76 3.13 30.52 0.74
C ASP A 76 4.07 29.42 1.26
N PRO A 77 5.16 29.75 1.99
CA PRO A 77 6.11 28.80 2.53
C PRO A 77 5.55 28.12 3.79
N THR A 78 4.29 27.70 3.77
CA THR A 78 3.76 26.72 4.74
C THR A 78 4.29 25.35 4.36
N VAL A 79 5.60 25.18 4.59
CA VAL A 79 6.27 23.89 4.64
C VAL A 79 5.49 23.04 5.64
N HIS A 80 4.66 22.13 5.14
CA HIS A 80 4.03 21.12 5.97
C HIS A 80 5.12 20.48 6.83
N PRO A 81 4.91 20.35 8.15
CA PRO A 81 5.95 19.85 9.04
C PRO A 81 6.44 18.51 8.48
N ILE A 82 7.75 18.42 8.29
CA ILE A 82 8.42 17.17 7.93
C ILE A 82 7.89 16.12 8.93
N PRO A 83 7.22 15.06 8.47
CA PRO A 83 6.69 14.05 9.38
C PRO A 83 7.82 13.59 10.29
N GLU A 84 7.62 13.72 11.60
CA GLU A 84 8.58 13.18 12.54
C GLU A 84 8.77 11.71 12.19
N ASN A 85 10.01 11.31 11.88
CA ASN A 85 10.37 9.90 11.79
C ASN A 85 10.34 9.34 13.19
N ASN A 86 9.13 9.16 13.71
CA ASN A 86 8.90 8.54 14.98
C ASN A 86 8.87 7.03 14.69
N PRO A 87 9.82 6.25 15.24
CA PRO A 87 9.76 4.79 15.21
C PRO A 87 8.63 4.32 16.13
N GLY A 88 7.38 4.70 15.81
CA GLY A 88 6.17 4.51 16.61
C GLY A 88 5.37 3.28 16.21
N GLY A 89 5.84 2.49 15.25
CA GLY A 89 5.18 1.27 14.80
C GLY A 89 5.18 0.13 15.81
N LYS A 90 5.59 0.31 17.06
CA LYS A 90 5.53 -0.76 18.08
C LYS A 90 4.14 -0.81 18.73
N ASN A 91 4.01 -1.56 19.82
CA ASN A 91 2.72 -1.77 20.49
C ASN A 91 2.17 -0.51 21.18
N ASP A 92 2.97 0.55 21.33
CA ASP A 92 2.61 1.78 22.04
C ASP A 92 1.33 2.45 21.51
N GLY A 93 1.07 2.33 20.20
CA GLY A 93 -0.14 2.81 19.55
C GLY A 93 -1.45 2.25 20.15
N ARG A 94 -1.40 1.05 20.73
CA ARG A 94 -2.56 0.40 21.37
C ARG A 94 -2.97 1.10 22.67
N LEU A 95 -2.02 1.77 23.32
CA LEU A 95 -2.21 2.40 24.64
C LEU A 95 -2.55 3.89 24.57
N ARG A 96 -2.65 4.45 23.35
CA ARG A 96 -2.95 5.87 23.15
C ARG A 96 -4.41 6.19 23.51
N GLU A 97 -4.61 7.28 24.23
CA GLU A 97 -5.93 7.77 24.67
C GLU A 97 -6.63 8.66 23.63
N ASP A 98 -5.90 9.12 22.61
CA ASP A 98 -6.42 10.00 21.55
C ASP A 98 -7.12 9.27 20.40
N ASN A 99 -7.42 7.98 20.60
CA ASN A 99 -7.99 7.06 19.61
C ASN A 99 -7.17 6.89 18.32
N GLN A 100 -5.95 7.41 18.23
CA GLN A 100 -5.06 7.20 17.08
C GLN A 100 -4.12 6.03 17.34
N CYS A 101 -3.70 5.30 16.31
CA CYS A 101 -2.71 4.24 16.44
C CYS A 101 -1.28 4.74 16.28
N ASP A 102 -1.08 5.78 15.49
CA ASP A 102 0.22 6.35 15.17
C ASP A 102 0.10 7.88 15.11
N ILE A 103 1.21 8.58 15.31
CA ILE A 103 1.29 10.04 15.12
C ILE A 103 1.28 10.39 13.62
N GLY A 104 1.66 9.43 12.77
CA GLY A 104 1.77 9.62 11.33
C GLY A 104 2.40 8.40 10.64
N PRO A 105 2.73 8.55 9.34
CA PRO A 105 3.39 7.49 8.58
C PRO A 105 4.78 7.19 9.13
N GLY A 106 5.32 6.02 8.78
CA GLY A 106 6.70 5.63 9.02
C GLY A 106 7.50 5.58 7.73
N THR A 107 8.82 5.50 7.83
CA THR A 107 9.70 5.30 6.67
C THR A 107 10.63 4.11 6.88
N SER A 108 11.05 3.47 5.78
CA SER A 108 12.13 2.48 5.82
C SER A 108 13.45 3.13 6.25
N ALA A 109 14.41 2.32 6.67
CA ALA A 109 15.75 2.79 7.02
C ALA A 109 16.46 3.53 5.87
N THR A 110 16.11 3.20 4.63
CA THR A 110 16.61 3.84 3.40
C THR A 110 15.82 5.08 3.01
N GLY A 111 14.61 5.28 3.56
CA GLY A 111 13.68 6.33 3.13
C GLY A 111 12.94 6.03 1.83
N HIS A 112 13.19 4.87 1.21
CA HIS A 112 12.60 4.46 -0.07
C HIS A 112 11.20 3.85 0.05
N ALA A 113 10.77 3.51 1.27
CA ALA A 113 9.40 3.07 1.55
C ALA A 113 8.74 3.94 2.62
N VAL A 114 7.44 4.18 2.44
CA VAL A 114 6.55 4.83 3.40
C VAL A 114 5.54 3.80 3.89
N TYR A 115 5.50 3.62 5.21
CA TYR A 115 4.51 2.79 5.88
C TYR A 115 3.35 3.68 6.33
N LEU A 116 2.12 3.37 5.89
CA LEU A 116 0.96 4.16 6.26
C LEU A 116 0.63 4.02 7.76
N PRO A 117 -0.03 5.03 8.36
CA PRO A 117 -0.56 4.91 9.71
C PRO A 117 -1.47 3.68 9.84
N ARG A 118 -1.35 2.95 10.94
CA ARG A 118 -2.26 1.86 11.27
C ARG A 118 -3.66 2.38 11.53
N GLU A 119 -4.65 1.57 11.22
CA GLU A 119 -6.03 1.85 11.61
C GLU A 119 -6.36 1.20 12.95
N ARG A 120 -7.17 1.89 13.74
CA ARG A 120 -7.75 1.38 14.98
C ARG A 120 -8.99 0.56 14.66
N TYR A 121 -9.14 -0.60 15.29
CA TYR A 121 -10.34 -1.43 15.18
C TYR A 121 -10.55 -2.23 16.47
N TYR A 122 -11.82 -2.58 16.74
CA TYR A 122 -12.15 -3.50 17.81
C TYR A 122 -11.86 -4.95 17.38
N ASP A 123 -10.95 -5.62 18.08
CA ASP A 123 -10.64 -7.03 17.84
C ASP A 123 -11.53 -7.91 18.71
N SER A 124 -12.45 -8.65 18.06
CA SER A 124 -13.40 -9.52 18.75
C SER A 124 -12.75 -10.75 19.39
N PHE A 125 -11.60 -11.19 18.88
CA PHE A 125 -10.85 -12.31 19.44
C PHE A 125 -10.11 -11.88 20.71
N GLU A 126 -9.52 -10.69 20.70
CA GLU A 126 -8.81 -10.12 21.85
C GLU A 126 -9.72 -9.39 22.85
N GLY A 127 -10.96 -9.08 22.46
CA GLY A 127 -11.92 -8.31 23.25
C GLY A 127 -11.49 -6.86 23.52
N SER A 128 -10.63 -6.28 22.67
CA SER A 128 -10.02 -4.97 22.91
C SER A 128 -9.70 -4.21 21.61
N GLU A 129 -9.52 -2.89 21.72
CA GLU A 129 -9.07 -2.05 20.60
C GLU A 129 -7.62 -2.39 20.21
N GLN A 130 -7.40 -2.66 18.92
CA GLN A 130 -6.12 -2.99 18.33
C GLN A 130 -5.78 -2.05 17.17
N CYS A 131 -4.52 -2.12 16.72
CA CYS A 131 -3.98 -1.31 15.63
C CYS A 131 -3.38 -2.23 14.56
N ARG A 132 -3.89 -2.16 13.32
CA ARG A 132 -3.44 -3.01 12.20
C ARG A 132 -2.95 -2.18 11.01
N ALA A 133 -1.98 -2.71 10.26
CA ALA A 133 -1.38 -2.04 9.11
C ALA A 133 -2.39 -1.81 7.98
N THR A 134 -2.28 -0.67 7.30
CA THR A 134 -3.21 -0.24 6.23
C THR A 134 -2.58 -0.25 4.85
N GLY A 135 -1.24 -0.18 4.76
CA GLY A 135 -0.54 -0.32 3.49
C GLY A 135 0.84 0.32 3.50
N VAL A 136 1.55 0.13 2.39
CA VAL A 136 2.89 0.69 2.15
C VAL A 136 3.01 1.15 0.70
N TYR A 137 3.79 2.20 0.49
CA TYR A 137 4.23 2.65 -0.83
C TYR A 137 5.75 2.69 -0.86
N ALA A 138 6.35 2.32 -1.98
CA ALA A 138 7.80 2.33 -2.09
C ALA A 138 8.29 2.57 -3.52
N LEU A 139 9.43 3.23 -3.62
CA LEU A 139 10.26 3.28 -4.82
C LEU A 139 11.61 2.68 -4.44
N LEU A 140 11.75 1.37 -4.64
CA LEU A 140 12.91 0.61 -4.18
C LEU A 140 13.98 0.54 -5.28
N ASP A 141 15.22 0.52 -4.85
CA ASP A 141 16.39 0.34 -5.71
C ASP A 141 17.35 -0.72 -5.12
N LYS A 142 18.54 -0.81 -5.71
CA LYS A 142 19.56 -1.77 -5.30
C LYS A 142 20.05 -1.59 -3.87
N SER A 143 19.99 -0.38 -3.32
CA SER A 143 20.39 -0.09 -1.94
C SER A 143 19.45 -0.75 -0.93
N ASP A 144 18.20 -1.03 -1.31
CA ASP A 144 17.24 -1.77 -0.50
C ASP A 144 17.47 -3.28 -0.51
N TYR A 145 18.38 -3.80 -1.35
CA TYR A 145 18.65 -5.24 -1.40
C TYR A 145 19.24 -5.73 -0.07
N ASN A 146 18.55 -6.66 0.59
CA ASN A 146 19.00 -7.26 1.85
C ASN A 146 19.50 -8.70 1.63
N PRO A 147 20.77 -8.89 1.24
CA PRO A 147 21.32 -10.22 0.97
C PRO A 147 21.27 -11.10 2.22
N GLY A 148 20.53 -12.21 2.13
CA GLY A 148 20.39 -13.15 3.22
C GLY A 148 19.58 -12.62 4.43
N ARG A 149 18.83 -11.53 4.27
CA ARG A 149 17.97 -10.96 5.33
C ARG A 149 18.75 -10.59 6.61
N LYS A 150 19.93 -9.99 6.45
CA LYS A 150 20.87 -9.69 7.54
C LYS A 150 20.79 -8.24 8.04
N ALA A 151 20.08 -7.36 7.34
CA ALA A 151 19.94 -5.97 7.77
C ALA A 151 19.33 -5.89 9.19
N PRO A 152 19.87 -5.04 10.08
CA PRO A 152 19.29 -4.83 11.40
C PRO A 152 17.82 -4.40 11.30
N GLY A 153 16.97 -4.98 12.16
CA GLY A 153 15.55 -4.65 12.21
C GLY A 153 14.69 -5.22 11.08
N SER A 154 15.25 -5.87 10.04
CA SER A 154 14.44 -6.51 8.99
C SER A 154 13.82 -7.84 9.41
N ASN A 155 14.41 -8.49 10.42
CA ASN A 155 13.92 -9.75 10.95
C ASN A 155 12.84 -9.52 11.99
N THR A 156 11.79 -10.34 11.95
CA THR A 156 10.72 -10.34 12.93
C THR A 156 11.17 -10.94 14.25
N ASN A 157 10.46 -10.62 15.32
CA ASN A 157 10.68 -11.17 16.65
C ASN A 157 9.34 -11.43 17.35
N ASP A 158 9.40 -12.14 18.49
CA ASP A 158 8.20 -12.50 19.25
C ASP A 158 7.62 -11.33 20.05
N SER A 159 8.37 -10.25 20.26
CA SER A 159 7.91 -9.08 21.00
C SER A 159 7.14 -8.07 20.15
N THR A 160 7.21 -8.18 18.82
CA THR A 160 6.58 -7.28 17.86
C THR A 160 5.70 -8.07 16.90
N GLN A 161 4.46 -8.30 17.32
CA GLN A 161 3.48 -9.10 16.58
C GLN A 161 2.29 -8.23 16.15
N PRO A 162 1.89 -8.25 14.87
CA PRO A 162 0.65 -7.62 14.44
C PRO A 162 -0.54 -8.36 15.07
N PRO A 163 -1.68 -7.68 15.26
CA PRO A 163 -2.86 -8.35 15.76
C PRO A 163 -3.36 -9.39 14.73
N GLY A 164 -4.04 -10.43 15.20
CA GLY A 164 -4.50 -11.56 14.37
C GLY A 164 -3.61 -12.81 14.38
N LEU A 165 -2.35 -12.76 14.85
CA LEU A 165 -1.52 -13.98 14.97
C LEU A 165 -2.15 -15.01 15.91
N ARG A 166 -2.58 -14.56 17.10
CA ARG A 166 -3.25 -15.43 18.09
C ARG A 166 -4.61 -15.91 17.61
N GLU A 167 -5.31 -15.12 16.80
CA GLU A 167 -6.56 -15.53 16.16
C GLU A 167 -6.32 -16.71 15.19
N ILE A 168 -5.25 -16.67 14.40
CA ILE A 168 -4.83 -17.78 13.52
C ILE A 168 -4.47 -19.04 14.33
N GLU A 169 -3.72 -18.89 15.41
CA GLU A 169 -3.31 -20.00 16.28
C GLU A 169 -4.51 -20.67 16.97
N ALA A 170 -5.48 -19.87 17.42
CA ALA A 170 -6.73 -20.38 18.00
C ALA A 170 -7.59 -21.15 16.99
N GLN A 171 -7.47 -20.84 15.70
CA GLN A 171 -8.05 -21.62 14.60
C GLN A 171 -7.27 -22.93 14.32
N ARG A 172 -6.24 -23.26 15.10
CA ARG A 172 -5.34 -24.42 14.95
C ARG A 172 -4.52 -24.38 13.67
N HIS A 173 -4.05 -23.20 13.31
CA HIS A 173 -3.19 -22.99 12.15
C HIS A 173 -1.88 -22.30 12.57
N ASP A 174 -0.82 -22.55 11.81
CA ASP A 174 0.47 -21.88 12.03
C ASP A 174 0.38 -20.43 11.56
N SER A 175 0.75 -19.50 12.45
CA SER A 175 0.79 -18.06 12.18
C SER A 175 2.17 -17.62 11.71
N ALA A 176 2.24 -16.47 11.06
CA ALA A 176 3.48 -15.82 10.66
C ALA A 176 3.34 -14.30 10.70
N ASN A 177 4.45 -13.64 10.99
CA ASN A 177 4.59 -12.21 10.72
C ASN A 177 4.79 -12.02 9.21
N GLY A 178 3.75 -11.54 8.53
CA GLY A 178 3.80 -11.20 7.12
C GLY A 178 4.33 -9.79 6.92
N HIS A 179 5.40 -9.66 6.14
CA HIS A 179 5.96 -8.37 5.76
C HIS A 179 5.17 -7.77 4.58
N LEU A 180 4.80 -6.49 4.65
CA LEU A 180 4.27 -5.78 3.49
C LEU A 180 5.39 -5.46 2.50
N ILE A 181 6.39 -4.67 2.90
CA ILE A 181 7.69 -4.62 2.21
C ILE A 181 8.50 -5.84 2.66
N PRO A 182 8.90 -6.75 1.74
CA PRO A 182 9.61 -7.97 2.11
C PRO A 182 10.94 -7.68 2.84
N ALA A 183 11.30 -8.55 3.79
CA ALA A 183 12.60 -8.46 4.47
C ALA A 183 13.79 -8.51 3.49
N ALA A 184 13.64 -9.17 2.33
CA ALA A 184 14.66 -9.23 1.28
C ALA A 184 14.92 -7.88 0.59
N THR A 185 14.04 -6.90 0.79
CA THR A 185 14.16 -5.52 0.31
C THR A 185 14.12 -4.52 1.47
N MET A 186 14.80 -4.86 2.57
CA MET A 186 14.95 -4.04 3.78
C MET A 186 13.66 -3.61 4.50
N GLY A 187 12.53 -4.27 4.22
CA GLY A 187 11.31 -4.05 4.99
C GLY A 187 11.49 -4.38 6.47
N SER A 188 10.94 -3.53 7.33
CA SER A 188 11.09 -3.65 8.78
C SER A 188 10.30 -4.86 9.32
N GLY A 189 10.96 -5.67 10.14
CA GLY A 189 10.35 -6.74 10.94
C GLY A 189 9.97 -6.32 12.36
N ILE A 190 10.12 -5.05 12.70
CA ILE A 190 9.86 -4.51 14.04
C ILE A 190 8.98 -3.25 14.02
N ASP A 191 8.48 -2.88 12.84
CA ASP A 191 7.51 -1.81 12.65
C ASP A 191 6.17 -2.46 12.26
N LEU A 192 5.18 -2.41 13.15
CA LEU A 192 3.86 -2.99 12.94
C LEU A 192 3.06 -2.28 11.83
N ARG A 193 3.52 -1.13 11.32
CA ARG A 193 2.95 -0.55 10.08
C ARG A 193 3.34 -1.38 8.84
N ASN A 194 4.42 -2.15 8.91
CA ASN A 194 4.91 -3.04 7.85
C ASN A 194 4.55 -4.52 8.08
N LEU A 195 3.81 -4.85 9.14
CA LEU A 195 3.52 -6.23 9.51
C LEU A 195 2.02 -6.49 9.57
N VAL A 196 1.64 -7.66 9.05
CA VAL A 196 0.28 -8.20 9.11
C VAL A 196 0.29 -9.64 9.59
N ALA A 197 -0.82 -10.09 10.15
CA ALA A 197 -1.01 -11.50 10.48
C ALA A 197 -1.18 -12.32 9.20
N GLU A 198 -0.36 -13.36 9.03
CA GLU A 198 -0.50 -14.28 7.91
C GLU A 198 -0.54 -15.74 8.32
N TYR A 199 -1.23 -16.57 7.54
CA TYR A 199 -1.04 -18.01 7.65
C TYR A 199 0.36 -18.38 7.16
N GLN A 200 1.09 -19.20 7.92
CA GLN A 200 2.47 -19.58 7.61
C GLN A 200 2.63 -20.10 6.19
N LYS A 201 1.69 -20.91 5.68
CA LYS A 201 1.75 -21.45 4.31
C LYS A 201 1.46 -20.42 3.21
N THR A 202 0.75 -19.34 3.54
CA THR A 202 0.56 -18.18 2.64
C THR A 202 1.83 -17.33 2.60
N ASN A 203 2.42 -17.01 3.76
CA ASN A 203 3.69 -16.28 3.84
C ASN A 203 4.81 -17.07 3.14
N SER A 204 5.01 -18.33 3.56
CA SER A 204 6.05 -19.19 3.03
C SER A 204 5.61 -20.66 2.85
N PRO A 205 5.80 -21.24 1.66
CA PRO A 205 6.58 -20.69 0.55
C PRO A 205 5.72 -19.95 -0.52
N TYR A 206 4.42 -19.69 -0.30
CA TYR A 206 3.54 -19.16 -1.34
C TYR A 206 3.91 -17.74 -1.80
N LEU A 207 3.83 -16.74 -0.92
CA LEU A 207 4.26 -15.38 -1.21
C LEU A 207 5.76 -15.31 -1.50
N SER A 208 6.56 -15.98 -0.66
CA SER A 208 8.01 -15.92 -0.73
C SER A 208 8.63 -16.51 -2.02
N ALA A 209 8.00 -17.51 -2.64
CA ALA A 209 8.42 -18.07 -3.93
C ALA A 209 7.75 -17.40 -5.13
N GLY A 210 6.59 -16.76 -4.94
CA GLY A 210 5.86 -16.04 -5.97
C GLY A 210 6.29 -14.57 -6.05
N VAL A 211 5.38 -13.67 -5.67
CA VAL A 211 5.51 -12.21 -5.81
C VAL A 211 6.79 -11.67 -5.15
N GLU A 212 7.11 -12.09 -3.92
CA GLU A 212 8.32 -11.58 -3.25
C GLU A 212 9.60 -12.04 -3.95
N SER A 213 9.61 -13.24 -4.54
CA SER A 213 10.79 -13.70 -5.26
C SER A 213 11.00 -12.90 -6.54
N ASP A 214 9.95 -12.44 -7.20
CA ASP A 214 10.03 -11.60 -8.40
C ASP A 214 10.56 -10.21 -8.05
N ILE A 215 10.01 -9.58 -7.01
CA ILE A 215 10.50 -8.32 -6.42
C ILE A 215 11.98 -8.42 -6.07
N ARG A 216 12.36 -9.45 -5.30
CA ARG A 216 13.76 -9.68 -4.89
C ARG A 216 14.69 -9.86 -6.10
N LYS A 217 14.25 -10.55 -7.15
CA LYS A 217 15.06 -10.76 -8.36
C LYS A 217 15.28 -9.44 -9.10
N ALA A 218 14.26 -8.60 -9.22
CA ALA A 218 14.37 -7.28 -9.86
C ALA A 218 15.37 -6.38 -9.10
N ILE A 219 15.19 -6.21 -7.79
CA ILE A 219 16.11 -5.42 -6.95
C ILE A 219 17.54 -5.99 -6.98
N LYS A 220 17.68 -7.33 -6.92
CA LYS A 220 18.99 -7.96 -7.04
C LYS A 220 19.65 -7.68 -8.39
N ALA A 221 18.88 -7.51 -9.46
CA ALA A 221 19.36 -7.19 -10.79
C ALA A 221 19.58 -5.68 -11.03
N ASP A 222 19.59 -4.86 -9.97
CA ASP A 222 19.82 -3.41 -10.06
C ASP A 222 18.72 -2.67 -10.85
N LYS A 223 17.48 -3.17 -10.72
CA LYS A 223 16.30 -2.53 -11.29
C LYS A 223 15.53 -1.75 -10.23
N HIS A 224 14.77 -0.74 -10.68
CA HIS A 224 13.92 0.06 -9.82
C HIS A 224 12.50 -0.50 -9.77
N LEU A 225 11.94 -0.55 -8.57
CA LEU A 225 10.58 -1.02 -8.34
C LEU A 225 9.71 0.10 -7.77
N GLU A 226 8.60 0.37 -8.43
CA GLU A 226 7.47 1.09 -7.82
C GLU A 226 6.52 0.06 -7.21
N LEU A 227 6.17 0.22 -5.93
CA LEU A 227 5.28 -0.70 -5.20
C LEU A 227 4.21 0.05 -4.41
N SER A 228 3.02 -0.54 -4.38
CA SER A 228 1.92 -0.28 -3.46
C SER A 228 1.39 -1.61 -2.97
N ILE A 229 1.42 -1.83 -1.66
CA ILE A 229 0.99 -3.10 -1.05
C ILE A 229 -0.03 -2.80 0.04
N ILE A 230 -1.25 -3.30 -0.15
CA ILE A 230 -2.42 -2.95 0.65
C ILE A 230 -3.06 -4.23 1.21
N PRO A 231 -3.04 -4.45 2.55
CA PRO A 231 -3.86 -5.48 3.17
C PRO A 231 -5.34 -5.07 3.19
N HIS A 232 -6.23 -6.03 2.96
CA HIS A 232 -7.68 -5.82 3.02
C HIS A 232 -8.34 -6.68 4.09
N TYR A 233 -9.01 -6.04 5.02
CA TYR A 233 -9.71 -6.67 6.15
C TYR A 233 -11.22 -6.67 5.91
N ASP A 234 -11.72 -7.62 5.09
CA ASP A 234 -13.17 -7.73 4.86
C ASP A 234 -13.94 -8.07 6.15
N ARG A 235 -13.25 -8.69 7.12
CA ARG A 235 -13.75 -8.90 8.49
C ARG A 235 -13.30 -7.73 9.36
N LYS A 236 -14.22 -6.81 9.64
CA LYS A 236 -13.91 -5.57 10.37
C LYS A 236 -13.29 -5.81 11.75
N GLU A 237 -13.73 -6.87 12.43
CA GLU A 237 -13.36 -7.18 13.82
C GLU A 237 -12.18 -8.16 13.97
N SER A 238 -11.40 -8.37 12.89
CA SER A 238 -10.28 -9.32 12.86
C SER A 238 -8.97 -8.61 12.48
N GLY A 239 -7.86 -9.05 13.08
CA GLY A 239 -6.51 -8.60 12.71
C GLY A 239 -5.95 -9.30 11.47
N ILE A 240 -6.65 -10.31 10.95
CA ILE A 240 -6.20 -11.10 9.80
C ILE A 240 -6.70 -10.44 8.50
N PRO A 241 -5.83 -9.94 7.62
CA PRO A 241 -6.27 -9.51 6.31
C PRO A 241 -6.75 -10.71 5.50
N THR A 242 -7.91 -10.57 4.87
CA THR A 242 -8.47 -11.60 4.00
C THR A 242 -7.69 -11.76 2.68
N ARG A 243 -7.09 -10.66 2.23
CA ARG A 243 -6.22 -10.60 1.05
C ARG A 243 -5.18 -9.50 1.21
N ILE A 244 -4.09 -9.62 0.47
CA ILE A 244 -3.08 -8.58 0.32
C ILE A 244 -2.93 -8.29 -1.17
N GLU A 245 -3.06 -7.03 -1.52
CA GLU A 245 -3.00 -6.55 -2.89
C GLU A 245 -1.63 -5.92 -3.15
N TYR A 246 -0.90 -6.49 -4.11
CA TYR A 246 0.38 -6.02 -4.59
C TYR A 246 0.18 -5.36 -5.95
N ASN A 247 0.32 -4.05 -6.00
CA ASN A 247 0.45 -3.27 -7.23
C ASN A 247 1.91 -2.88 -7.38
N TYR A 248 2.60 -3.40 -8.39
CA TYR A 248 4.01 -3.06 -8.58
C TYR A 248 4.47 -3.10 -10.03
N SER A 249 5.50 -2.34 -10.34
CA SER A 249 6.17 -2.34 -11.63
C SER A 249 7.67 -2.31 -11.46
N VAL A 250 8.35 -3.03 -12.35
CA VAL A 250 9.76 -2.81 -12.65
C VAL A 250 9.81 -1.67 -13.65
N LEU A 251 10.40 -0.54 -13.28
CA LEU A 251 10.32 0.69 -14.07
C LEU A 251 10.97 0.52 -15.45
N GLU A 252 12.07 -0.21 -15.53
CA GLU A 252 12.81 -0.48 -16.76
C GLU A 252 12.04 -1.38 -17.72
N ASP A 253 11.21 -2.28 -17.20
CA ASP A 253 10.44 -3.20 -18.03
C ASP A 253 9.10 -2.57 -18.48
N GLY A 254 8.65 -1.49 -17.83
CA GLY A 254 7.39 -0.80 -18.12
C GLY A 254 6.13 -1.64 -17.84
N ILE A 255 6.29 -2.83 -17.26
CA ILE A 255 5.20 -3.78 -17.03
C ILE A 255 4.68 -3.62 -15.59
N ARG A 256 3.41 -3.22 -15.47
CA ARG A 256 2.67 -3.21 -14.22
C ARG A 256 2.06 -4.58 -13.93
N LYS A 257 2.11 -4.97 -12.66
CA LYS A 257 1.54 -6.21 -12.11
C LYS A 257 0.55 -5.83 -11.02
N HIS A 258 -0.63 -6.43 -11.06
CA HIS A 258 -1.67 -6.31 -10.05
C HIS A 258 -1.96 -7.71 -9.52
N CYS A 259 -1.47 -8.03 -8.34
CA CYS A 259 -1.56 -9.36 -7.77
C CYS A 259 -2.30 -9.31 -6.44
N VAL A 260 -3.46 -9.96 -6.38
CA VAL A 260 -4.26 -10.08 -5.16
C VAL A 260 -4.07 -11.47 -4.58
N ILE A 261 -3.44 -11.52 -3.43
CA ILE A 261 -3.11 -12.74 -2.70
C ILE A 261 -4.16 -12.96 -1.62
N ARG A 262 -5.02 -13.96 -1.80
CA ARG A 262 -5.98 -14.37 -0.76
C ARG A 262 -5.31 -15.33 0.21
N GLN A 263 -5.46 -15.03 1.49
CA GLN A 263 -4.87 -15.82 2.57
C GLN A 263 -5.59 -17.15 2.77
N SER A 264 -4.83 -18.22 3.02
CA SER A 264 -5.37 -19.54 3.35
C SER A 264 -4.39 -20.35 4.22
N PRO A 265 -4.89 -21.18 5.15
CA PRO A 265 -4.06 -22.08 5.96
C PRO A 265 -3.24 -23.08 5.13
N THR A 266 -3.73 -23.46 3.94
CA THR A 266 -3.09 -24.48 3.09
C THR A 266 -2.14 -23.87 2.04
N GLY A 267 -1.99 -22.55 2.03
CA GLY A 267 -1.32 -21.80 0.98
C GLY A 267 -2.32 -20.94 0.21
N GLY A 268 -1.93 -19.69 -0.05
CA GLY A 268 -2.80 -18.67 -0.62
C GLY A 268 -3.22 -18.94 -2.06
N THR A 269 -3.98 -18.00 -2.63
CA THR A 269 -4.32 -17.99 -4.06
C THR A 269 -4.07 -16.61 -4.67
N THR A 270 -3.59 -16.57 -5.91
CA THR A 270 -3.27 -15.33 -6.62
C THR A 270 -4.31 -15.08 -7.70
N THR A 271 -4.89 -13.89 -7.67
CA THR A 271 -5.74 -13.34 -8.73
C THR A 271 -5.18 -12.02 -9.22
N GLY A 272 -5.74 -11.45 -10.28
CA GLY A 272 -5.30 -10.19 -10.87
C GLY A 272 -4.71 -10.36 -12.26
N SER A 273 -3.64 -9.63 -12.57
CA SER A 273 -3.05 -9.58 -13.90
C SER A 273 -2.41 -10.90 -14.32
N ALA A 274 -2.40 -11.18 -15.63
CA ALA A 274 -1.89 -12.45 -16.18
C ALA A 274 -0.40 -12.70 -15.92
N ASN A 275 0.37 -11.63 -15.73
CA ASN A 275 1.81 -11.62 -15.45
C ASN A 275 2.14 -11.72 -13.94
N CYS A 276 1.16 -11.98 -13.08
CA CYS A 276 1.43 -12.21 -11.67
C CYS A 276 2.25 -13.48 -11.44
N PRO A 277 3.39 -13.38 -10.73
CA PRO A 277 4.16 -14.55 -10.34
C PRO A 277 3.31 -15.49 -9.49
N ARG A 278 3.38 -16.79 -9.79
CA ARG A 278 2.72 -17.86 -9.04
C ARG A 278 3.78 -18.77 -8.42
N ARG A 279 3.44 -19.38 -7.29
CA ARG A 279 4.23 -20.45 -6.67
C ARG A 279 4.13 -21.74 -7.48
#